data_AF-A0A0Q8M087-F1
#
_entry.id   AF-A0A0Q8M087-F1
#
_cell.length_a   1.000
_cell.length_b   1.000
_cell.length_c   1.000
_cell.angle_alpha   90.00
_cell.angle_beta   90.00
_cell.angle_gamma   90.00
#
_symmetry.space_group_name_H-M   'P 1'
#
loop_
_entity.id
_entity.type
_entity.pdbx_description
1 polymer ?
#
loop_
_entity_poly.entity_id
_entity_poly.type
_entity_poly.pdbx_seq_one_letter_code
_entity_poly.pdbx_strand_id
1 'polypeptide(L)'
;MSMSASWIGSGLPAIRRGGQDYFLLSHEDELYLVANSCPHRGGPLKFGFVNASGQIVCPLHGGAFAISQLIARPSTIRLREGPAGSVE
;
A
#
# COMPACT_ATOMS: atom_id res chain seq x y z
N MET A 1 -20.91 -8.10 0.08
CA MET A 1 -20.37 -6.76 -0.27
C MET A 1 -18.89 -6.95 -0.54
N SER A 2 -18.44 -6.67 -1.77
CA SER A 2 -17.05 -6.89 -2.19
C SER A 2 -16.15 -5.96 -1.38
N MET A 3 -15.36 -6.51 -0.44
CA MET A 3 -14.36 -5.79 0.34
C MET A 3 -13.14 -5.53 -0.56
N SER A 4 -13.30 -4.62 -1.52
CA SER A 4 -12.31 -4.38 -2.56
C SER A 4 -11.20 -3.49 -2.05
N ALA A 5 -9.99 -4.06 -1.95
CA ALA A 5 -8.80 -3.25 -1.84
C ALA A 5 -8.64 -2.42 -3.11
N SER A 6 -8.49 -1.10 -2.95
CA SER A 6 -8.23 -0.20 -4.08
C SER A 6 -6.78 0.24 -4.05
N TRP A 7 -6.11 -0.04 -5.17
CA TRP A 7 -4.76 0.43 -5.40
C TRP A 7 -4.79 1.91 -5.74
N ILE A 8 -4.37 2.77 -4.82
CA ILE A 8 -4.31 4.20 -5.08
C ILE A 8 -2.86 4.56 -5.40
N GLY A 9 -2.57 4.83 -6.67
CA GLY A 9 -1.34 5.53 -7.03
C GLY A 9 -0.25 4.74 -7.77
N SER A 10 -0.61 3.81 -8.66
CA SER A 10 0.36 3.34 -9.68
C SER A 10 0.92 4.52 -10.51
N GLY A 11 0.08 5.51 -10.81
CA GLY A 11 0.46 6.76 -11.48
C GLY A 11 0.92 7.91 -10.57
N LEU A 12 0.89 7.73 -9.24
CA LEU A 12 1.35 8.76 -8.30
C LEU A 12 2.81 8.52 -7.91
N PRO A 13 3.60 9.56 -7.58
CA PRO A 13 4.91 9.40 -6.95
C PRO A 13 4.82 8.56 -5.66
N ALA A 14 5.93 7.90 -5.30
CA ALA A 14 5.99 7.27 -3.98
C ALA A 14 5.96 8.35 -2.88
N ILE A 15 5.33 8.04 -1.76
CA ILE A 15 5.33 8.90 -0.57
C ILE A 15 6.60 8.56 0.21
N ARG A 16 7.44 9.56 0.52
CA ARG A 16 8.71 9.34 1.23
C ARG A 16 8.64 9.86 2.67
N ARG A 17 8.99 9.03 3.65
CA ARG A 17 9.06 9.40 5.07
C ARG A 17 10.20 8.65 5.74
N GLY A 18 11.05 9.37 6.48
CA GLY A 18 12.15 8.77 7.24
C GLY A 18 13.12 7.93 6.38
N GLY A 19 13.33 8.31 5.12
CA GLY A 19 14.18 7.57 4.18
C GLY A 19 13.54 6.34 3.53
N GLN A 20 12.31 5.99 3.91
CA GLN A 20 11.55 4.89 3.33
C GLN A 20 10.50 5.41 2.35
N ASP A 21 10.33 4.69 1.23
CA ASP A 21 9.28 4.94 0.24
C ASP A 21 8.04 4.07 0.53
N TYR A 22 6.87 4.64 0.28
CA TYR A 22 5.55 4.08 0.52
C TYR A 22 4.63 4.27 -0.68
N PHE A 23 3.57 3.45 -0.75
CA PHE A 23 2.42 3.69 -1.62
C PHE A 23 1.13 3.66 -0.81
N LEU A 24 0.09 4.30 -1.35
CA LEU A 24 -1.21 4.38 -0.71
C LEU A 24 -2.04 3.14 -1.08
N LEU A 25 -2.59 2.49 -0.07
CA LEU A 25 -3.50 1.36 -0.21
C LEU A 25 -4.79 1.68 0.53
N SER A 26 -5.93 1.52 -0.14
CA SER A 26 -7.22 1.46 0.54
C SER A 26 -7.61 0.00 0.72
N HIS A 27 -8.04 -0.38 1.93
CA HIS A 27 -8.53 -1.71 2.26
C HIS A 27 -9.53 -1.61 3.41
N GLU A 28 -10.74 -2.17 3.23
CA GLU A 28 -11.81 -2.17 4.24
C GLU A 28 -12.12 -0.77 4.78
N ASP A 29 -12.34 0.20 3.89
CA ASP A 29 -12.63 1.62 4.21
C ASP A 29 -11.51 2.35 4.99
N GLU A 30 -10.34 1.75 5.08
CA GLU A 30 -9.17 2.31 5.74
C GLU A 30 -8.05 2.63 4.75
N LEU A 31 -7.26 3.65 5.06
CA LEU A 31 -6.11 4.07 4.26
C LEU A 31 -4.79 3.70 4.94
N TYR A 32 -3.86 3.16 4.16
CA TYR A 32 -2.56 2.71 4.63
C TYR A 32 -1.43 3.25 3.74
N LEU A 33 -0.33 3.68 4.34
CA LEU A 33 0.96 3.80 3.69
C LEU A 33 1.72 2.48 3.86
N VAL A 34 1.69 1.65 2.84
CA VAL A 34 2.40 0.36 2.82
C VAL A 34 3.81 0.59 2.28
N ALA A 35 4.81 -0.04 2.91
CA ALA A 35 6.19 0.04 2.46
C ALA A 35 6.29 -0.40 0.99
N ASN A 36 6.90 0.44 0.15
CA ASN A 36 7.08 0.16 -1.27
C ASN A 36 8.11 -0.96 -1.53
N SER A 37 8.90 -1.32 -0.52
CA SER A 37 9.89 -2.39 -0.61
C SER A 37 9.24 -3.76 -0.45
N CYS A 38 9.26 -4.57 -1.52
CA CYS A 38 8.76 -5.94 -1.51
C CYS A 38 9.50 -6.79 -0.45
N PRO A 39 8.78 -7.51 0.44
CA PRO A 39 9.41 -8.32 1.49
C PRO A 39 10.37 -9.41 1.00
N HIS A 40 10.28 -9.81 -0.27
CA HIS A 40 11.19 -10.80 -0.85
C HIS A 40 12.58 -10.23 -1.14
N ARG A 41 12.69 -9.21 -2.01
CA ARG A 41 13.97 -8.66 -2.49
C ARG A 41 13.94 -7.14 -2.74
N GLY A 42 13.02 -6.43 -2.11
CA GLY A 42 12.94 -4.97 -2.15
C GLY A 42 12.42 -4.35 -3.45
N GLY A 43 11.87 -5.15 -4.35
CA GLY A 43 11.21 -4.64 -5.57
C GLY A 43 10.08 -3.64 -5.27
N PRO A 44 9.82 -2.67 -6.15
CA PRO A 44 8.86 -1.59 -5.92
C PRO A 44 7.42 -2.10 -6.04
N LEU A 45 6.80 -2.42 -4.90
CA LEU A 45 5.42 -2.90 -4.85
C LEU A 45 4.45 -1.93 -5.51
N LYS A 46 4.69 -0.60 -5.48
CA LYS A 46 3.84 0.44 -6.08
C LYS A 46 3.56 0.29 -7.59
N PHE A 47 4.31 -0.55 -8.29
CA PHE A 47 4.11 -0.84 -9.71
C PHE A 47 3.45 -2.22 -9.97
N GLY A 48 3.03 -2.91 -8.91
CA GLY A 48 2.31 -4.18 -9.00
C GLY A 48 0.80 -4.02 -9.24
N PHE A 49 0.04 -5.05 -8.84
CA PHE A 49 -1.43 -5.03 -8.86
C PHE A 49 -2.04 -5.86 -7.73
N VAL A 50 -3.32 -5.65 -7.38
CA VAL A 50 -4.07 -6.53 -6.48
C VAL A 50 -4.76 -7.61 -7.33
N ASN A 51 -4.53 -8.88 -7.00
CA ASN A 51 -5.18 -10.00 -7.69
C ASN A 51 -6.58 -10.31 -7.11
N ALA A 52 -7.30 -11.23 -7.76
CA ALA A 52 -8.65 -11.64 -7.34
C ALA A 52 -8.69 -12.31 -5.94
N SER A 53 -7.55 -12.75 -5.42
CA SER A 53 -7.42 -13.35 -4.09
C SER A 53 -7.08 -12.33 -3.00
N GLY A 54 -7.10 -11.03 -3.30
CA GLY A 54 -6.80 -9.98 -2.31
C GLY A 54 -5.32 -9.92 -1.93
N GLN A 55 -4.43 -10.22 -2.88
CA GLN A 55 -2.99 -10.18 -2.68
C GLN A 55 -2.34 -9.12 -3.55
N ILE A 56 -1.32 -8.45 -3.03
CA ILE A 56 -0.46 -7.56 -3.80
C ILE A 56 0.59 -8.39 -4.51
N VAL A 57 0.59 -8.33 -5.84
CA VAL A 57 1.53 -9.02 -6.72
C VAL A 57 2.67 -8.08 -7.10
N CYS A 58 3.89 -8.46 -6.73
CA CYS A 58 5.09 -7.72 -7.07
C CYS A 58 5.37 -7.77 -8.58
N PRO A 59 5.64 -6.63 -9.25
CA PRO A 59 5.77 -6.57 -10.70
C PRO A 59 7.05 -7.24 -11.24
N LEU A 60 8.06 -7.44 -10.40
CA LEU A 60 9.36 -7.95 -10.87
C LEU A 60 9.35 -9.47 -11.07
N HIS A 61 8.76 -10.22 -10.14
CA HIS A 61 8.85 -11.69 -10.12
C HIS A 61 7.51 -12.37 -9.80
N GLY A 62 6.41 -11.61 -9.77
CA GLY A 62 5.07 -12.17 -9.53
C GLY A 62 4.79 -12.65 -8.11
N GLY A 63 5.70 -12.41 -7.15
CA GLY A 63 5.47 -12.77 -5.75
C GLY A 63 4.22 -12.09 -5.21
N ALA A 64 3.28 -12.88 -4.67
CA ALA A 64 2.00 -12.41 -4.18
C ALA A 64 1.94 -12.44 -2.65
N PHE A 65 1.50 -11.34 -2.04
CA PHE A 65 1.46 -11.17 -0.58
C PHE A 65 0.05 -10.78 -0.16
N ALA A 66 -0.52 -11.47 0.82
CA ALA A 66 -1.83 -11.11 1.35
C ALA A 66 -1.80 -9.68 1.90
N ILE A 67 -2.85 -8.89 1.61
CA ILE A 67 -2.92 -7.50 2.06
C ILE A 67 -2.84 -7.43 3.60
N SER A 68 -3.55 -8.32 4.30
CA SER A 68 -3.51 -8.44 5.76
C SER A 68 -2.08 -8.61 6.30
N GLN A 69 -1.23 -9.39 5.62
CA GLN A 69 0.17 -9.56 6.01
C GLN A 69 0.99 -8.28 5.80
N LEU A 70 0.73 -7.51 4.75
CA LEU A 70 1.44 -6.27 4.46
C LEU A 70 1.00 -5.14 5.40
N ILE A 71 -0.28 -5.02 5.72
CA ILE A 71 -0.79 -3.98 6.63
C ILE A 71 -0.43 -4.26 8.09
N ALA A 72 -0.23 -5.52 8.48
CA ALA A 72 0.23 -5.89 9.83
C ALA A 72 1.73 -5.65 10.06
N ARG A 73 2.50 -5.26 9.04
CA ARG A 73 3.95 -5.02 9.19
C ARG A 73 4.20 -3.76 10.03
N PRO A 74 5.23 -3.75 10.89
CA PRO A 74 5.63 -2.54 11.65
C PRO A 74 5.98 -1.35 10.76
N SER A 75 6.38 -1.61 9.51
CA SER A 75 6.70 -0.57 8.54
C SER A 75 5.46 0.17 8.03
N THR A 76 4.27 -0.43 8.10
CA THR A 76 3.04 0.14 7.53
C THR A 76 2.42 1.17 8.47
N ILE A 77 1.97 2.29 7.91
CA ILE A 77 1.33 3.36 8.67
C ILE A 77 -0.14 3.42 8.28
N ARG A 78 -1.04 3.24 9.24
CA ARG A 78 -2.47 3.52 9.04
C ARG A 78 -2.70 5.02 9.10
N LEU A 79 -3.28 5.57 8.04
CA LEU A 79 -3.64 6.98 7.96
C LEU A 79 -4.99 7.19 8.66
N ARG A 80 -5.19 8.41 9.17
CA ARG A 80 -6.49 8.88 9.64
C ARG A 80 -6.86 10.09 8.79
N GLU A 81 -8.10 10.11 8.34
CA GLU A 81 -8.64 11.29 7.68
C GLU A 81 -8.90 12.36 8.73
N GLY A 82 -8.40 13.57 8.47
CA GLY A 82 -8.79 14.77 9.21
C GLY A 82 -9.85 15.54 8.43
N PRO A 83 -10.54 16.51 9.05
CA PRO A 83 -11.39 17.43 8.31
C PRO A 83 -10.58 18.09 7.18
N ALA A 84 -11.19 18.21 6.01
CA ALA A 84 -10.57 18.86 4.86
C ALA A 84 -10.38 20.35 5.17
N GLY A 85 -9.18 20.72 5.61
CA GLY A 85 -8.78 22.11 5.84
C GLY A 85 -9.09 22.64 7.24
N SER A 86 -8.11 22.52 8.13
CA SER A 86 -7.75 23.61 9.05
C SER A 86 -6.24 23.57 9.20
N VAL A 87 -5.55 24.08 8.17
CA VAL A 87 -4.20 24.59 8.31
C VAL A 87 -4.38 26.01 8.82
N GLU A 88 -4.23 26.20 10.13
CA GLU A 88 -3.90 27.52 10.68
C GLU A 88 -2.41 27.81 10.44
#